data_AF-A0A949M2J8-F1
#
_entry.id   AF-A0A949M2J8-F1
#
_cell.length_a   1.000
_cell.length_b   1.000
_cell.length_c   1.000
_cell.angle_alpha   90.00
_cell.angle_beta   90.00
_cell.angle_gamma   90.00
#
_symmetry.space_group_name_H-M   'P 1'
#
loop_
_entity.id
_entity.type
_entity.pdbx_description
1 polymer ?
#
loop_
_entity_poly.entity_id
_entity_poly.type
_entity_poly.pdbx_seq_one_letter_code
_entity_poly.pdbx_strand_id
1 'polypeptide(L)'
;MLGRHAWRRAALLALGDAGVLVGFAAIGRSSHSAAGGLAALGATLLTALPFVIAWFVVAPFAGAYRPAVHRPVAAARATLIAVLAAVPLGLLIRAMMLQRAIPLSFALVSLTAIAAMLLCWRVGAALIASRVLSRADASAADGAG
;
A
#
# COMPACT_ATOMS: atom_id res chain seq x y z
N MET A 1 -23.59 -9.04 9.74
CA MET A 1 -23.05 -9.75 8.55
C MET A 1 -22.46 -8.73 7.57
N LEU A 2 -21.16 -8.40 7.66
CA LEU A 2 -20.48 -7.59 6.65
C LEU A 2 -20.24 -8.47 5.42
N GLY A 3 -21.25 -8.52 4.55
CA GLY A 3 -21.36 -9.45 3.43
C GLY A 3 -20.18 -9.33 2.47
N ARG A 4 -19.66 -10.49 2.04
CA ARG A 4 -18.62 -10.81 1.04
C ARG A 4 -17.98 -9.67 0.20
N HIS A 5 -18.74 -8.69 -0.25
CA HIS A 5 -18.28 -7.49 -0.95
C HIS A 5 -17.31 -6.60 -0.15
N ALA A 6 -17.48 -6.50 1.18
CA ALA A 6 -16.56 -5.72 2.02
C ALA A 6 -15.19 -6.41 2.11
N TRP A 7 -15.19 -7.72 2.36
CA TRP A 7 -13.99 -8.56 2.41
C TRP A 7 -13.25 -8.60 1.07
N ARG A 8 -13.97 -8.74 -0.04
CA ARG A 8 -13.36 -8.71 -1.38
C ARG A 8 -12.67 -7.38 -1.67
N ARG A 9 -13.28 -6.26 -1.27
CA ARG A 9 -12.66 -4.92 -1.40
C ARG A 9 -11.41 -4.78 -0.56
N ALA A 10 -11.47 -5.19 0.71
CA ALA A 10 -10.30 -5.18 1.60
C ALA A 10 -9.16 -6.05 1.05
N ALA A 11 -9.48 -7.26 0.56
CA ALA A 11 -8.49 -8.16 -0.04
C ALA A 11 -7.83 -7.57 -1.30
N LEU A 12 -8.60 -6.94 -2.19
CA LEU A 12 -8.05 -6.27 -3.37
C LEU A 12 -7.13 -5.11 -3.00
N LEU A 13 -7.52 -4.30 -2.02
CA LEU A 13 -6.67 -3.21 -1.51
C LEU A 13 -5.38 -3.76 -0.89
N ALA A 14 -5.48 -4.79 -0.06
CA ALA A 14 -4.34 -5.46 0.56
C ALA A 14 -3.38 -6.05 -0.49
N LEU A 15 -3.89 -6.74 -1.51
CA LEU A 15 -3.07 -7.28 -2.58
C LEU A 15 -2.34 -6.17 -3.36
N GLY A 16 -3.03 -5.07 -3.64
CA GLY A 16 -2.42 -3.91 -4.27
C GLY A 16 -1.35 -3.24 -3.40
N ASP A 17 -1.56 -3.15 -2.08
CA ASP A 17 -0.55 -2.63 -1.17
C ASP A 17 0.72 -3.49 -1.19
N ALA A 18 0.56 -4.81 -1.12
CA ALA A 18 1.67 -5.74 -1.20
C ALA A 18 2.40 -5.58 -2.54
N GLY A 19 1.66 -5.47 -3.65
CA GLY A 19 2.21 -5.20 -4.97
C GLY A 19 3.00 -3.90 -5.05
N VAL A 20 2.50 -2.82 -4.45
CA VAL A 20 3.19 -1.52 -4.38
C VAL A 20 4.49 -1.62 -3.59
N LEU A 21 4.47 -2.27 -2.42
CA LEU A 21 5.65 -2.42 -1.57
C LEU A 21 6.72 -3.33 -2.21
N VAL A 22 6.29 -4.38 -2.91
CA VAL A 22 7.18 -5.22 -3.73
C VAL A 22 7.73 -4.40 -4.91
N GLY A 23 6.91 -3.57 -5.56
CA GLY A 23 7.33 -2.66 -6.63
C GLY A 23 8.38 -1.65 -6.16
N PHE A 24 8.19 -1.05 -4.98
CA PHE A 24 9.19 -0.19 -4.35
C PHE A 24 10.54 -0.91 -4.19
N ALA A 25 10.53 -2.12 -3.63
CA ALA A 25 11.74 -2.91 -3.47
C ALA A 25 12.39 -3.27 -4.81
N ALA A 26 11.59 -3.62 -5.83
CA ALA A 26 12.07 -3.95 -7.16
C ALA A 26 12.78 -2.76 -7.82
N ILE A 27 12.15 -1.58 -7.80
CA ILE A 27 12.71 -0.33 -8.34
C ILE A 27 13.98 0.05 -7.57
N GLY A 28 13.94 0.03 -6.24
CA GLY A 28 15.11 0.35 -5.42
C GLY A 28 16.31 -0.56 -5.72
N ARG A 29 16.07 -1.87 -5.93
CA ARG A 29 17.12 -2.82 -6.29
C ARG A 29 17.62 -2.64 -7.72
N SER A 30 16.76 -2.40 -8.70
CA SER A 30 17.21 -2.20 -10.09
C SER A 30 18.04 -0.92 -10.24
N SER A 31 17.79 0.10 -9.42
CA SER A 31 18.63 1.31 -9.38
C SER A 31 20.04 1.08 -8.85
N HIS A 32 20.32 -0.04 -8.16
CA HIS A 32 21.60 -0.30 -7.50
C HIS A 32 22.27 -1.63 -7.92
N SER A 33 21.53 -2.55 -8.55
CA SER A 33 22.02 -3.88 -8.90
C SER A 33 21.56 -4.31 -10.29
N ALA A 34 22.49 -4.83 -11.09
CA ALA A 34 22.24 -5.28 -12.47
C ALA A 34 21.80 -6.76 -12.57
N ALA A 35 21.57 -7.45 -11.45
CA ALA A 35 21.28 -8.89 -11.45
C ALA A 35 19.80 -9.18 -11.78
N GLY A 36 19.57 -9.96 -12.83
CA GLY A 36 18.25 -10.45 -13.26
C GLY A 36 17.93 -11.89 -12.83
N GLY A 37 16.78 -12.43 -13.28
CA GLY A 37 16.39 -13.83 -13.08
C GLY A 37 15.72 -14.17 -11.73
N LEU A 38 15.56 -15.46 -11.44
CA LEU A 38 14.86 -15.97 -10.24
C LEU A 38 15.52 -15.55 -8.92
N ALA A 39 16.85 -15.48 -8.87
CA ALA A 39 17.59 -14.97 -7.72
C ALA A 39 17.24 -13.49 -7.43
N ALA A 40 16.97 -12.71 -8.48
CA ALA A 40 16.55 -11.33 -8.33
C ALA A 40 15.15 -11.21 -7.73
N LEU A 41 14.24 -12.14 -8.03
CA LEU A 41 12.91 -12.16 -7.42
C LEU A 41 13.00 -12.43 -5.91
N GLY A 42 13.75 -13.44 -5.48
CA GLY A 42 13.93 -13.77 -4.07
C GLY A 42 14.52 -12.61 -3.26
N ALA A 43 15.57 -11.97 -3.77
CA ALA A 43 16.18 -10.81 -3.11
C ALA A 43 15.26 -9.58 -3.07
N THR A 44 14.41 -9.38 -4.08
CA THR A 44 13.39 -8.33 -4.08
C THR A 44 12.34 -8.58 -3.00
N LEU A 45 11.84 -9.82 -2.88
CA LEU A 45 10.88 -10.19 -1.84
C LEU A 45 11.46 -10.02 -0.44
N LEU A 46 12.71 -10.46 -0.21
CA LEU A 46 13.40 -10.24 1.08
C LEU A 46 13.61 -8.74 1.38
N THR A 47 13.78 -7.92 0.34
CA THR A 47 13.92 -6.47 0.49
C THR A 47 12.58 -5.82 0.86
N ALA A 48 11.47 -6.27 0.27
CA ALA A 48 10.13 -5.77 0.54
C ALA A 48 9.57 -6.24 1.89
N LEU A 49 9.91 -7.46 2.29
CA LEU A 49 9.37 -8.17 3.44
C LEU A 49 9.22 -7.32 4.72
N PRO A 50 10.26 -6.60 5.21
CA PRO A 50 10.11 -5.80 6.43
C PRO A 50 9.03 -4.70 6.32
N PHE A 51 8.88 -4.09 5.15
CA PHE A 51 7.86 -3.06 4.91
C PHE A 51 6.47 -3.67 4.74
N VAL A 52 6.37 -4.84 4.10
CA VAL A 52 5.12 -5.60 3.97
C VAL A 52 4.60 -6.00 5.35
N ILE A 53 5.45 -6.57 6.20
CA ILE A 53 5.10 -6.93 7.58
C ILE A 53 4.63 -5.70 8.35
N ALA A 54 5.43 -4.62 8.34
CA ALA A 54 5.08 -3.41 9.07
C ALA A 54 3.77 -2.77 8.58
N TRP A 55 3.54 -2.76 7.26
CA TRP A 55 2.30 -2.25 6.68
C TRP A 55 1.08 -3.03 7.16
N PHE A 56 1.12 -4.37 7.07
CA PHE A 56 -0.03 -5.18 7.47
C PHE A 56 -0.26 -5.23 8.98
N VAL A 57 0.77 -4.94 9.78
CA VAL A 57 0.60 -4.69 11.22
C VAL A 57 -0.11 -3.34 11.44
N VAL A 58 0.31 -2.25 10.80
CA VAL A 58 -0.15 -0.89 11.13
C VAL A 58 -1.44 -0.47 10.41
N ALA A 59 -1.57 -0.79 9.12
CA ALA A 59 -2.61 -0.28 8.24
C ALA A 59 -4.05 -0.57 8.71
N PRO A 60 -4.38 -1.73 9.32
CA PRO A 60 -5.70 -1.96 9.91
C PRO A 60 -6.06 -0.95 11.00
N PHE A 61 -5.11 -0.64 11.89
CA PHE A 61 -5.31 0.29 13.00
C PHE A 61 -5.42 1.74 12.52
N ALA A 62 -4.68 2.10 11.47
CA ALA A 62 -4.79 3.40 10.79
C ALA A 62 -6.12 3.56 9.99
N GLY A 63 -6.94 2.51 9.92
CA GLY A 63 -8.22 2.54 9.23
C GLY A 63 -8.13 2.39 7.72
N ALA A 64 -7.00 1.92 7.18
CA ALA A 64 -6.78 1.78 5.75
C ALA A 64 -7.72 0.77 5.07
N TYR A 65 -8.40 -0.08 5.84
CA TYR A 65 -9.38 -1.05 5.33
C TYR A 65 -10.82 -0.77 5.79
N ARG A 66 -11.09 0.41 6.37
CA ARG A 66 -12.44 0.80 6.79
C ARG A 66 -13.32 1.13 5.57
N PRO A 67 -14.66 0.95 5.67
CA PRO A 67 -15.57 1.22 4.54
C PRO A 67 -15.42 2.61 3.92
N ALA A 68 -15.08 3.64 4.72
CA ALA A 68 -14.95 5.02 4.26
C ALA A 68 -13.82 5.28 3.24
N VAL A 69 -12.89 4.34 3.03
CA VAL A 69 -11.74 4.52 2.12
C VAL A 69 -12.11 4.51 0.63
N HIS A 70 -13.40 4.35 0.29
CA HIS A 70 -13.89 4.66 -1.06
C HIS A 70 -13.88 6.17 -1.36
N ARG A 71 -13.77 7.03 -0.34
CA ARG A 71 -13.64 8.49 -0.51
C ARG A 71 -12.16 8.86 -0.63
N PRO A 72 -11.73 9.58 -1.68
CA PRO A 72 -10.31 9.90 -1.92
C PRO A 72 -9.59 10.54 -0.73
N VAL A 73 -10.22 11.53 -0.07
CA VAL A 73 -9.64 12.23 1.09
C VAL A 73 -9.48 11.29 2.29
N ALA A 74 -10.46 10.41 2.54
CA ALA A 74 -10.37 9.43 3.62
C ALA A 74 -9.31 8.37 3.35
N ALA A 75 -9.18 7.92 2.09
CA ALA A 75 -8.13 7.01 1.66
C ALA A 75 -6.74 7.63 1.84
N ALA A 76 -6.54 8.87 1.38
CA ALA A 76 -5.28 9.59 1.52
C ALA A 76 -4.88 9.76 2.99
N ARG A 77 -5.81 10.21 3.85
CA ARG A 77 -5.55 10.41 5.28
C ARG A 77 -5.16 9.10 5.98
N ALA A 78 -5.93 8.03 5.76
CA ALA A 78 -5.62 6.72 6.35
C ALA A 78 -4.27 6.18 5.87
N THR A 79 -3.95 6.39 4.59
CA THR A 79 -2.67 5.98 4.00
C THR A 79 -1.50 6.75 4.62
N LEU A 80 -1.59 8.07 4.74
CA LEU A 80 -0.52 8.90 5.33
C LEU A 80 -0.26 8.52 6.80
N ILE A 81 -1.33 8.36 7.60
CA ILE A 81 -1.21 7.92 8.99
C ILE A 81 -0.52 6.54 9.06
N ALA A 82 -0.95 5.60 8.22
CA ALA A 82 -0.36 4.27 8.16
C ALA A 82 1.13 4.33 7.78
N VAL A 83 1.49 5.10 6.76
CA VAL A 83 2.88 5.23 6.28
C VAL A 83 3.79 5.79 7.37
N LEU A 84 3.35 6.83 8.10
CA LEU A 84 4.14 7.47 9.15
C LEU A 84 4.51 6.52 10.30
N ALA A 85 3.73 5.47 10.54
CA ALA A 85 4.05 4.44 11.52
C ALA A 85 4.68 3.18 10.90
N ALA A 86 4.18 2.74 9.74
CA ALA A 86 4.62 1.51 9.08
C ALA A 86 6.05 1.62 8.52
N VAL A 87 6.44 2.77 7.94
CA VAL A 87 7.78 2.90 7.36
C VAL A 87 8.86 2.87 8.44
N PRO A 88 8.78 3.64 9.54
CA PRO A 88 9.76 3.52 10.63
C PRO A 88 9.83 2.10 11.20
N LEU A 89 8.68 1.45 11.40
CA LEU A 89 8.63 0.06 11.85
C LEU A 89 9.30 -0.89 10.84
N GLY A 90 9.06 -0.71 9.54
CA GLY A 90 9.70 -1.50 8.49
C GLY A 90 11.22 -1.28 8.44
N LEU A 91 11.68 -0.04 8.63
CA LEU A 91 13.11 0.27 8.72
C LEU A 91 13.75 -0.38 9.96
N LEU A 92 13.05 -0.41 11.10
CA LEU A 92 13.49 -1.10 12.30
C LEU A 92 13.62 -2.61 12.08
N ILE A 93 12.58 -3.26 11.53
CA ILE A 93 12.61 -4.69 11.20
C ILE A 93 13.76 -4.97 10.22
N ARG A 94 13.94 -4.12 9.22
CA ARG A 94 15.05 -4.25 8.26
C ARG A 94 16.42 -4.12 8.93
N ALA A 95 16.60 -3.16 9.82
CA ALA A 95 17.85 -2.98 10.56
C ALA A 95 18.19 -4.22 11.40
N MET A 96 17.18 -4.81 12.04
CA MET A 96 17.31 -6.07 12.76
C MET A 96 17.65 -7.23 11.82
N MET A 97 16.97 -7.37 10.68
CA MET A 97 17.28 -8.44 9.72
C MET A 97 18.71 -8.34 9.16
N LEU A 98 19.21 -7.13 8.93
CA LEU A 98 20.54 -6.88 8.37
C LEU A 98 21.64 -6.75 9.43
N GLN A 99 21.28 -6.73 10.72
CA GLN A 99 22.18 -6.49 11.86
C GLN A 99 23.07 -5.24 11.66
N ARG A 100 22.50 -4.17 11.09
CA ARG A 100 23.23 -2.92 10.82
C ARG A 100 22.31 -1.71 10.75
N ALA A 101 22.89 -0.54 10.97
CA ALA A 101 22.21 0.73 10.81
C ALA A 101 21.75 0.96 9.36
N ILE A 102 20.63 1.66 9.22
CA ILE A 102 20.06 2.05 7.93
C ILE A 102 20.52 3.47 7.60
N PRO A 103 21.08 3.71 6.40
CA PRO A 103 21.45 5.06 5.97
C PRO A 103 20.24 6.01 6.00
N LEU A 104 20.45 7.24 6.48
CA LEU A 104 19.38 8.25 6.55
C LEU A 104 18.76 8.51 5.16
N SER A 105 19.58 8.54 4.11
CA SER A 105 19.11 8.69 2.73
C SER A 105 18.12 7.59 2.33
N PHE A 106 18.39 6.34 2.68
CA PHE A 106 17.49 5.23 2.42
C PHE A 106 16.20 5.34 3.23
N ALA A 107 16.26 5.79 4.49
CA ALA A 107 15.08 6.02 5.31
C ALA A 107 14.16 7.09 4.71
N LEU A 108 14.73 8.23 4.29
CA LEU A 108 13.99 9.34 3.68
C LEU A 108 13.37 8.93 2.33
N VAL A 109 14.14 8.28 1.46
CA VAL A 109 13.64 7.79 0.17
C VAL A 109 12.57 6.73 0.37
N SER A 110 12.73 5.81 1.32
CA SER A 110 11.70 4.81 1.63
C SER A 110 10.41 5.48 2.06
N LEU A 111 10.47 6.45 2.97
CA LEU A 111 9.29 7.17 3.45
C LEU A 111 8.56 7.90 2.33
N THR A 112 9.28 8.70 1.53
CA THR A 112 8.67 9.52 0.47
C THR A 112 8.20 8.68 -0.72
N ALA A 113 8.98 7.69 -1.17
CA ALA A 113 8.59 6.83 -2.28
C ALA A 113 7.42 5.91 -1.91
N ILE A 114 7.45 5.27 -0.73
CA ILE A 114 6.34 4.44 -0.28
C ILE A 114 5.07 5.29 -0.08
N ALA A 115 5.19 6.49 0.52
CA ALA A 115 4.07 7.43 0.62
C ALA A 115 3.48 7.74 -0.75
N ALA A 116 4.31 8.16 -1.71
CA ALA A 116 3.86 8.54 -3.05
C ALA A 116 3.20 7.35 -3.78
N MET A 117 3.84 6.19 -3.81
CA MET A 117 3.33 5.02 -4.51
C MET A 117 2.02 4.49 -3.89
N LEU A 118 1.95 4.41 -2.56
CA LEU A 118 0.71 3.98 -1.89
C LEU A 118 -0.39 5.02 -2.03
N LEU A 119 -0.09 6.32 -1.98
CA LEU A 119 -1.09 7.36 -2.24
C LEU A 119 -1.65 7.24 -3.66
N CYS A 120 -0.79 7.10 -4.67
CA CYS A 120 -1.21 6.89 -6.05
C CYS A 120 -2.16 5.68 -6.17
N TRP A 121 -1.79 4.55 -5.57
CA TRP A 121 -2.64 3.35 -5.55
C TRP A 121 -3.96 3.58 -4.80
N ARG A 122 -3.91 4.05 -3.56
CA ARG A 122 -5.06 4.15 -2.66
C ARG A 122 -6.05 5.21 -3.10
N VAL A 123 -5.55 6.37 -3.52
CA VAL A 123 -6.40 7.45 -4.06
C VAL A 123 -6.94 7.05 -5.43
N GLY A 124 -6.13 6.44 -6.30
CA GLY A 124 -6.59 5.92 -7.59
C GLY A 124 -7.72 4.89 -7.43
N ALA A 125 -7.55 3.92 -6.54
CA ALA A 125 -8.58 2.94 -6.21
C ALA A 125 -9.86 3.59 -5.65
N ALA A 126 -9.71 4.60 -4.77
CA ALA A 126 -10.84 5.35 -4.23
C ALA A 126 -11.59 6.14 -5.32
N LEU A 127 -10.87 6.79 -6.24
CA LEU A 127 -11.46 7.53 -7.37
C LEU A 127 -12.22 6.62 -8.34
N ILE A 128 -11.72 5.40 -8.57
CA ILE A 128 -12.43 4.41 -9.38
C ILE A 128 -13.69 3.96 -8.65
N ALA A 129 -13.58 3.63 -7.36
CA ALA A 129 -14.71 3.19 -6.55
C ALA A 129 -15.81 4.27 -6.45
N SER A 130 -15.45 5.54 -6.24
CA SER A 130 -16.42 6.63 -6.14
C SER A 130 -17.20 6.81 -7.45
N ARG A 131 -16.53 6.70 -8.60
CA ARG A 131 -17.19 6.79 -9.92
C ARG A 131 -18.14 5.64 -10.18
N VAL A 132 -17.78 4.43 -9.79
CA VAL A 132 -18.65 3.25 -9.95
C VAL A 132 -19.92 3.40 -9.11
N LEU A 133 -19.79 3.90 -7.89
CA LEU A 133 -20.94 4.16 -7.01
C LEU A 133 -21.86 5.25 -7.59
N SER A 134 -21.30 6.40 -8.02
CA SER A 134 -22.10 7.48 -8.61
C SER A 134 -22.84 7.05 -9.89
N ARG A 135 -22.28 6.14 -10.69
CA ARG A 135 -22.96 5.60 -11.88
C ARG A 135 -24.12 4.68 -11.52
N ALA A 136 -23.96 3.85 -10.50
CA ALA A 136 -25.03 2.96 -10.05
C ALA A 136 -26.24 3.75 -9.52
N ASP A 137 -25.99 4.84 -8.80
CA ASP A 137 -27.04 5.72 -8.28
C ASP A 137 -27.82 6.40 -9.42
N ALA A 138 -27.13 6.83 -10.49
CA ALA A 138 -27.77 7.44 -11.67
C ALA A 138 -28.66 6.45 -12.44
N SER A 139 -28.18 5.23 -12.69
CA SER A 139 -28.96 4.20 -13.39
C SER A 139 -30.21 3.76 -12.60
N ALA A 140 -30.16 3.78 -11.27
CA ALA A 140 -31.31 3.46 -10.42
C ALA A 140 -32.37 4.57 -10.47
N ALA A 141 -31.97 5.84 -10.62
CA ALA A 141 -32.89 6.96 -10.76
C ALA A 141 -33.62 6.94 -12.12
N ASP A 142 -32.90 6.64 -13.22
CA ASP A 142 -33.48 6.59 -14.57
C ASP A 142 -34.48 5.43 -14.75
N GLY A 143 -34.28 4.30 -14.08
CA GLY A 143 -35.19 3.14 -14.16
C GLY A 143 -36.45 3.24 -13.30
N ALA A 144 -36.61 4.29 -12.50
CA ALA A 144 -37.75 4.50 -11.60
C ALA A 144 -38.79 5.51 -12.13
N GLY A 145 -38.55 6.12 -13.30
CA GLY A 145 -39.48 7.03 -14.00
C GLY A 145 -40.13 6.39 -15.21
#